data_AF-A0A2A6RFN7-F1
#
_entry.id   AF-A0A2A6RFN7-F1
#
_cell.length_a   1.000
_cell.length_b   1.000
_cell.length_c   1.000
_cell.angle_alpha   90.00
_cell.angle_beta   90.00
_cell.angle_gamma   90.00
#
_symmetry.space_group_name_H-M   'P 1'
#
loop_
_entity.id
_entity.type
_entity.pdbx_description
1 polymer ?
#
loop_
_entity_poly.entity_id
_entity_poly.type
_entity_poly.pdbx_seq_one_letter_code
_entity_poly.pdbx_strand_id
1 'polypeptide(L)'
;MMVVPQKNLCVLCVSVVSCSVSLQNSMQARILVVDDIDYNRDILARRLKQRGYQVELAADGGEALRKVRISAYDLILLDLMMPVIDGYGVLSALREDPVLRTVPVIVVSALDELDSVVRCIELGAEDYLIKPINAVLLHAKVDACLERKRLRDGERASLAAARLELELARRTQAEFLPANLPQPAGWELAASFHPAREVAGDFYDAFELSHGRIALMIGDVCDKGAGAALFMAITRSLLRAYADQACALERSPLEALALTNGYLTRHHRHSRIFVTVWFGVLDLATGYLRYINAGHPAAVLLRSAQAYDLLEVTGPALVISDDSSFDEGEAQFQHGDALVIYTDGASEARDAKGILLEEDRVIAALGPPQPSANALLERITAAVQQHTQGAALEDDITMLAVRRGA
;
A
#
# COMPACT_ATOMS: atom_id res chain seq x y z
N MET A 1 27.35 -42.25 18.89
CA MET A 1 27.49 -41.31 20.01
C MET A 1 28.72 -40.47 19.75
N MET A 2 28.56 -39.37 19.02
CA MET A 2 29.63 -38.40 18.73
C MET A 2 29.07 -37.02 19.02
N VAL A 3 29.69 -36.36 19.99
CA VAL A 3 29.44 -34.98 20.39
C VAL A 3 30.33 -34.10 19.53
N VAL A 4 29.74 -33.12 18.84
CA VAL A 4 30.45 -32.06 18.09
C VAL A 4 29.98 -30.72 18.67
N PRO A 5 30.89 -29.76 18.93
CA PRO A 5 30.62 -28.61 19.80
C PRO A 5 29.91 -27.47 19.08
N GLN A 6 28.98 -26.81 19.78
CA GLN A 6 28.39 -25.53 19.37
C GLN A 6 29.44 -24.42 19.37
N LYS A 7 29.56 -23.70 18.25
CA LYS A 7 30.22 -22.39 18.17
C LYS A 7 29.33 -21.41 17.41
N ASN A 8 28.95 -20.35 18.13
CA ASN A 8 28.69 -18.98 17.71
C ASN A 8 27.65 -18.74 16.61
N LEU A 9 26.38 -18.77 17.00
CA LEU A 9 25.34 -18.00 16.34
C LEU A 9 25.41 -16.55 16.86
N CYS A 10 25.65 -15.60 15.97
CA CYS A 10 25.61 -14.17 16.24
C CYS A 10 24.16 -13.79 16.57
N VAL A 11 23.87 -13.61 17.86
CA VAL A 11 22.58 -13.12 18.36
C VAL A 11 22.52 -11.61 18.11
N LEU A 12 22.00 -11.19 16.96
CA LEU A 12 21.39 -9.86 16.89
C LEU A 12 20.00 -10.00 17.52
N CYS A 13 19.93 -9.55 18.77
CA CYS A 13 18.79 -9.70 19.65
C CYS A 13 17.57 -9.00 19.05
N VAL A 14 16.62 -9.79 18.55
CA VAL A 14 15.24 -9.36 18.27
C VAL A 14 14.65 -8.91 19.60
N SER A 15 14.67 -7.60 19.81
CA SER A 15 14.01 -6.96 20.94
C SER A 15 12.54 -6.81 20.57
N VAL A 16 11.79 -7.92 20.68
CA VAL A 16 10.32 -7.86 20.69
C VAL A 16 9.95 -7.02 21.91
N VAL A 17 9.61 -5.77 21.67
CA VAL A 17 9.12 -4.86 22.70
C VAL A 17 7.80 -5.41 23.21
N SER A 18 7.87 -6.07 24.36
CA SER A 18 6.75 -6.28 25.26
C SER A 18 6.18 -4.90 25.63
N CYS A 19 5.20 -4.42 24.86
CA CYS A 19 4.44 -3.23 25.19
C CYS A 19 3.42 -3.59 26.28
N SER A 20 3.92 -3.85 27.49
CA SER A 20 3.13 -3.73 28.70
C SER A 20 2.74 -2.27 28.84
N VAL A 21 1.44 -2.00 28.80
CA VAL A 21 0.82 -0.69 29.06
C VAL A 21 1.35 -0.13 30.37
N SER A 22 2.40 0.68 30.25
CA SER A 22 3.06 1.40 31.32
C SER A 22 2.70 2.87 31.14
N LEU A 23 1.58 3.28 31.72
CA LEU A 23 1.16 4.67 31.85
C LEU A 23 2.14 5.41 32.78
N GLN A 24 3.37 5.68 32.34
CA GLN A 24 4.33 6.59 33.00
C GLN A 24 5.63 6.68 32.19
N ASN A 25 5.60 7.52 31.15
CA ASN A 25 6.81 8.22 30.74
C ASN A 25 6.39 9.62 30.29
N SER A 26 6.08 10.49 31.25
CA SER A 26 5.81 11.90 30.96
C SER A 26 7.14 12.59 30.66
N MET A 27 7.53 12.62 29.39
CA MET A 27 8.33 13.76 28.93
C MET A 27 7.53 15.00 29.33
N GLN A 28 8.07 15.79 30.26
CA GLN A 28 7.43 17.02 30.71
C GLN A 28 7.23 17.92 29.49
N ALA A 29 6.00 18.34 29.22
CA ALA A 29 5.70 19.15 28.05
C ALA A 29 6.56 20.43 28.04
N ARG A 30 7.17 20.75 26.90
CA ARG A 30 7.97 21.98 26.69
C ARG A 30 7.05 23.09 26.22
N ILE A 31 6.95 24.15 27.02
CA ILE A 31 6.15 25.33 26.74
C ILE A 31 7.09 26.51 26.47
N LEU A 32 6.89 27.20 25.35
CA LEU A 32 7.54 28.46 25.06
C LEU A 32 6.64 29.61 25.52
N VAL A 33 7.15 30.50 26.38
CA VAL A 33 6.44 31.72 26.80
C VAL A 33 7.09 32.91 26.13
N VAL A 34 6.30 33.67 25.38
CA VAL A 34 6.75 34.81 24.57
C VAL A 34 6.01 36.07 25.04
N ASP A 35 6.73 37.03 25.58
CA ASP A 35 6.20 38.30 26.11
C ASP A 35 7.36 39.29 26.21
N ASP A 36 7.19 40.56 25.92
CA ASP A 36 8.28 41.55 25.97
C ASP A 36 8.58 42.03 27.40
N ILE A 37 7.63 41.85 28.33
CA ILE A 37 7.77 42.25 29.73
C ILE A 37 8.32 41.08 30.57
N ASP A 38 9.54 41.25 31.11
CA ASP A 38 10.22 40.26 31.96
C ASP A 38 9.34 39.72 33.10
N TYR A 39 8.61 40.61 33.77
CA TYR A 39 7.71 40.25 34.88
C TYR A 39 6.59 39.28 34.46
N ASN A 40 6.01 39.46 33.27
CA ASN A 40 4.96 38.57 32.76
C ASN A 40 5.54 37.19 32.46
N ARG A 41 6.71 37.13 31.79
CA ARG A 41 7.41 35.88 31.49
C ARG A 41 7.73 35.12 32.76
N ASP A 42 8.27 35.79 33.78
CA ASP A 42 8.65 35.16 35.05
C ASP A 42 7.46 34.57 35.81
N ILE A 43 6.33 35.30 35.86
CA ILE A 43 5.11 34.81 36.52
C ILE A 43 4.53 33.60 35.80
N LEU A 44 4.40 33.67 34.47
CA LEU A 44 3.91 32.56 33.66
C LEU A 44 4.82 31.34 33.82
N ALA A 45 6.13 31.55 33.73
CA ALA A 45 7.13 30.50 33.91
C ALA A 45 7.01 29.82 35.26
N ARG A 46 6.91 30.59 36.36
CA ARG A 46 6.78 30.04 37.70
C ARG A 46 5.52 29.20 37.85
N ARG A 47 4.38 29.70 37.37
CA ARG A 47 3.08 28.98 37.45
C ARG A 47 3.13 27.68 36.66
N LEU A 48 3.67 27.70 35.45
CA LEU A 48 3.78 26.51 34.60
C LEU A 48 4.80 25.49 35.16
N LYS A 49 5.95 25.94 35.65
CA LYS A 49 6.97 25.08 36.28
C LYS A 49 6.45 24.42 37.55
N GLN A 50 5.62 25.11 38.35
CA GLN A 50 4.95 24.52 39.52
C GLN A 50 4.03 23.34 39.16
N ARG A 51 3.54 23.29 37.92
CA ARG A 51 2.73 22.19 37.39
C ARG A 51 3.56 21.11 36.70
N GLY A 52 4.90 21.23 36.74
CA GLY A 52 5.83 20.24 36.21
C GLY A 52 6.19 20.41 34.73
N TYR A 53 5.83 21.52 34.09
CA TYR A 53 6.18 21.79 32.69
C TYR A 53 7.61 22.32 32.55
N GLN A 54 8.27 21.94 31.44
CA GLN A 54 9.51 22.58 31.03
C GLN A 54 9.17 23.89 30.34
N VAL A 55 9.77 24.99 30.79
CA VAL A 55 9.44 26.33 30.25
C VAL A 55 10.68 27.01 29.75
N GLU A 56 10.60 27.48 28.51
CA GLU A 56 11.57 28.37 27.89
C GLU A 56 10.92 29.73 27.62
N LEU A 57 11.71 30.80 27.69
CA LEU A 57 11.23 32.17 27.59
C LEU A 57 11.77 32.83 26.33
N ALA A 58 10.99 33.65 25.64
CA ALA A 58 11.45 34.51 24.56
C ALA A 58 10.96 35.94 24.80
N ALA A 59 11.85 36.92 24.62
CA ALA A 59 11.55 38.33 24.89
C ALA A 59 10.86 39.04 23.72
N ASP A 60 10.86 38.45 22.53
CA ASP A 60 10.20 39.01 21.35
C ASP A 60 9.85 37.93 20.32
N GLY A 61 9.09 38.30 19.29
CA GLY A 61 8.69 37.38 18.22
C GLY A 61 9.86 36.85 17.39
N GLY A 62 10.95 37.60 17.25
CA GLY A 62 12.16 37.15 16.54
C GLY A 62 12.90 36.06 17.31
N GLU A 63 13.07 36.22 18.62
CA GLU A 63 13.60 35.16 19.48
C GLU A 63 12.70 33.93 19.47
N ALA A 64 11.38 34.10 19.57
CA ALA A 64 10.43 33.00 19.53
C ALA A 64 10.56 32.18 18.23
N LEU A 65 10.58 32.85 17.07
CA LEU A 65 10.72 32.21 15.77
C LEU A 65 12.07 31.51 15.59
N ARG A 66 13.16 32.05 16.15
CA ARG A 66 14.45 31.33 16.18
C ARG A 66 14.37 30.06 17.02
N LYS A 67 13.73 30.13 18.19
CA LYS A 67 13.63 29.01 19.13
C LYS A 67 12.82 27.85 18.59
N VAL A 68 11.63 28.11 18.04
CA VAL A 68 10.77 27.06 17.47
C VAL A 68 11.41 26.36 16.26
N ARG A 69 12.36 27.00 15.58
CA ARG A 69 13.13 26.40 14.48
C ARG A 69 14.23 25.44 14.94
N ILE A 70 14.77 25.63 16.16
CA ILE A 70 15.88 24.83 16.70
C ILE A 70 15.43 23.82 17.76
N SER A 71 14.21 23.95 18.27
CA SER A 71 13.65 23.12 19.33
C SER A 71 12.16 22.88 19.11
N ALA A 72 11.71 21.66 19.39
CA ALA A 72 10.30 21.33 19.41
C ALA A 72 9.65 21.80 20.71
N TYR A 73 8.43 22.35 20.60
CA TYR A 73 7.58 22.75 21.72
C TYR A 73 6.20 22.11 21.60
N ASP A 74 5.59 21.87 22.75
CA ASP A 74 4.25 21.31 22.88
C ASP A 74 3.17 22.38 22.96
N LEU A 75 3.54 23.60 23.35
CA LEU A 75 2.64 24.74 23.43
C LEU A 75 3.44 26.04 23.38
N ILE A 76 2.87 27.06 22.77
CA ILE A 76 3.38 28.43 22.83
C ILE A 76 2.34 29.30 23.55
N LEU A 77 2.76 30.02 24.59
CA LEU A 77 2.02 31.15 25.14
C LEU A 77 2.58 32.42 24.54
N LEU A 78 1.75 33.19 23.82
CA LEU A 78 2.22 34.29 22.98
C LEU A 78 1.52 35.61 23.31
N ASP A 79 2.27 36.63 23.67
CA ASP A 79 1.75 38.00 23.69
C ASP A 79 1.57 38.55 22.26
N LEU A 80 0.56 39.39 22.07
CA LEU A 80 0.34 40.13 20.83
C LEU A 80 1.17 41.41 20.77
N MET A 81 1.29 42.10 21.90
CA MET A 81 1.88 43.43 21.96
C MET A 81 3.37 43.31 22.25
N MET A 82 4.19 43.20 21.21
CA MET A 82 5.66 43.10 21.33
C MET A 82 6.36 43.96 20.27
N PRO A 83 7.56 44.49 20.54
CA PRO A 83 8.33 45.23 19.56
C PRO A 83 8.89 44.31 18.46
N VAL A 84 9.25 44.92 17.32
CA VAL A 84 9.86 44.28 16.15
C VAL A 84 8.91 43.34 15.40
N ILE A 85 8.59 42.17 15.97
CA ILE A 85 7.62 41.21 15.44
C ILE A 85 6.55 41.04 16.51
N ASP A 86 5.34 41.48 16.18
CA ASP A 86 4.16 41.34 17.03
C ASP A 86 3.63 39.89 17.02
N GLY A 87 2.72 39.56 17.94
CA GLY A 87 2.19 38.19 18.02
C GLY A 87 1.41 37.78 16.76
N TYR A 88 0.83 38.72 16.01
CA TYR A 88 0.20 38.44 14.72
C TYR A 88 1.22 37.96 13.69
N GLY A 89 2.39 38.62 13.60
CA GLY A 89 3.49 38.21 12.75
C GLY A 89 4.04 36.82 13.11
N VAL A 90 4.14 36.51 14.41
CA VAL A 90 4.53 35.18 14.87
C VAL A 90 3.51 34.12 14.44
N LEU A 91 2.21 34.36 14.66
CA LEU A 91 1.16 33.43 14.24
C LEU A 91 1.18 33.17 12.72
N SER A 92 1.34 34.23 11.91
CA SER A 92 1.44 34.10 10.44
C SER A 92 2.63 33.22 10.05
N ALA A 93 3.81 33.49 10.63
CA ALA A 93 5.02 32.74 10.33
C ALA A 93 4.93 31.26 10.74
N LEU A 94 4.28 30.95 11.88
CA LEU A 94 4.04 29.57 12.31
C LEU A 94 3.08 28.85 11.35
N ARG A 95 2.04 29.52 10.88
CA ARG A 95 1.02 28.95 9.99
C ARG A 95 1.57 28.60 8.60
N GLU A 96 2.52 29.40 8.11
CA GLU A 96 3.17 29.21 6.81
C GLU A 96 4.12 27.99 6.78
N ASP A 97 4.63 27.56 7.94
CA ASP A 97 5.51 26.40 8.06
C ASP A 97 4.70 25.10 8.32
N PRO A 98 4.78 24.08 7.43
CA PRO A 98 4.02 22.83 7.58
C PRO A 98 4.26 22.05 8.87
N VAL A 99 5.45 22.18 9.46
CA VAL A 99 5.84 21.52 10.71
C VAL A 99 5.39 22.37 11.89
N LEU A 100 5.69 23.67 11.88
CA LEU A 100 5.43 24.55 13.03
C LEU A 100 3.94 24.86 13.22
N ARG A 101 3.13 24.86 12.16
CA ARG A 101 1.67 25.04 12.23
C ARG A 101 0.95 23.99 13.08
N THR A 102 1.64 22.91 13.46
CA THR A 102 1.11 21.85 14.32
C THR A 102 1.30 22.12 15.81
N VAL A 103 2.09 23.12 16.18
CA VAL A 103 2.28 23.54 17.57
C VAL A 103 1.14 24.48 17.94
N PRO A 104 0.32 24.15 18.96
CA PRO A 104 -0.77 25.02 19.35
C PRO A 104 -0.23 26.29 20.01
N VAL A 105 -0.94 27.40 19.79
CA VAL A 105 -0.61 28.70 20.36
C VAL A 105 -1.79 29.19 21.19
N ILE A 106 -1.57 29.48 22.46
CA ILE A 106 -2.53 30.23 23.28
C ILE A 106 -2.04 31.66 23.34
N VAL A 107 -2.84 32.58 22.84
CA VAL A 107 -2.53 34.01 22.91
C VAL A 107 -2.81 34.52 24.31
N VAL A 108 -1.91 35.33 24.86
CA VAL A 108 -2.00 35.93 26.19
C VAL A 108 -1.78 37.43 26.09
N SER A 109 -2.84 38.23 26.03
CA SER A 109 -2.73 39.68 25.78
C SER A 109 -3.67 40.51 26.66
N ALA A 110 -3.36 41.80 26.81
CA ALA A 110 -4.22 42.77 27.49
C ALA A 110 -5.38 43.27 26.62
N LEU A 111 -5.35 43.01 25.31
CA LEU A 111 -6.46 43.33 24.40
C LEU A 111 -7.67 42.44 24.75
N ASP A 112 -8.83 43.02 25.03
CA ASP A 112 -10.06 42.29 25.32
C ASP A 112 -11.18 42.57 24.30
N GLU A 113 -10.86 43.37 23.27
CA GLU A 113 -11.74 43.66 22.15
C GLU A 113 -11.99 42.39 21.31
N LEU A 114 -13.28 42.16 20.98
CA LEU A 114 -13.72 40.96 20.26
C LEU A 114 -13.01 40.80 18.90
N ASP A 115 -12.80 41.89 18.16
CA ASP A 115 -12.13 41.86 16.86
C ASP A 115 -10.68 41.36 16.94
N SER A 116 -9.97 41.71 18.03
CA SER A 116 -8.59 41.27 18.26
C SER A 116 -8.54 39.77 18.54
N VAL A 117 -9.50 39.23 19.30
CA VAL A 117 -9.63 37.80 19.59
C VAL A 117 -9.96 37.02 18.32
N VAL A 118 -10.97 37.48 17.56
CA VAL A 118 -11.37 36.85 16.28
C VAL A 118 -10.18 36.74 15.34
N ARG A 119 -9.43 37.83 15.15
CA ARG A 119 -8.25 37.84 14.28
C ARG A 119 -7.19 36.81 14.69
N CYS A 120 -6.96 36.60 15.99
CA CYS A 120 -5.99 35.61 16.46
C CYS A 120 -6.41 34.17 16.11
N ILE A 121 -7.69 33.86 16.34
CA ILE A 121 -8.25 32.54 16.04
C ILE A 121 -8.19 32.28 14.53
N GLU A 122 -8.53 33.28 13.70
CA GLU A 122 -8.42 33.17 12.24
C GLU A 122 -6.98 32.94 11.75
N LEU A 123 -5.99 33.45 12.47
CA LEU A 123 -4.57 33.24 12.21
C LEU A 123 -4.02 31.91 12.75
N GLY A 124 -4.85 31.11 13.42
CA GLY A 124 -4.52 29.76 13.88
C GLY A 124 -4.17 29.65 15.37
N ALA A 125 -4.45 30.67 16.18
CA ALA A 125 -4.40 30.51 17.64
C ALA A 125 -5.44 29.48 18.10
N GLU A 126 -5.04 28.60 19.01
CA GLU A 126 -5.88 27.55 19.55
C GLU A 126 -6.78 28.08 20.67
N ASP A 127 -6.32 29.11 21.40
CA ASP A 127 -7.10 29.76 22.45
C ASP A 127 -6.56 31.17 22.77
N TYR A 128 -7.28 31.90 23.62
CA TYR A 128 -6.98 33.25 24.07
C TYR A 128 -7.13 33.40 25.60
N LEU A 129 -6.25 34.19 26.20
CA LEU A 129 -6.22 34.54 27.62
C LEU A 129 -6.04 36.06 27.79
N ILE A 130 -6.95 36.67 28.54
CA ILE A 130 -6.89 38.10 28.86
C ILE A 130 -6.02 38.32 30.11
N LYS A 131 -5.15 39.34 30.07
CA LYS A 131 -4.41 39.84 31.24
C LYS A 131 -5.32 40.74 32.09
N PRO A 132 -5.32 40.65 33.44
CA PRO A 132 -4.44 39.87 34.29
C PRO A 132 -4.81 38.37 34.34
N ILE A 133 -3.78 37.53 34.30
CA ILE A 133 -3.95 36.08 34.10
C ILE A 133 -4.45 35.41 35.38
N ASN A 134 -5.64 34.81 35.31
CA ASN A 134 -6.13 33.89 36.33
C ASN A 134 -5.40 32.55 36.26
N ALA A 135 -4.79 32.10 37.37
CA ALA A 135 -4.00 30.87 37.39
C ALA A 135 -4.83 29.61 37.09
N VAL A 136 -6.08 29.54 37.58
CA VAL A 136 -6.98 28.41 37.32
C VAL A 136 -7.30 28.34 35.83
N LEU A 137 -7.63 29.48 35.21
CA LEU A 137 -7.95 29.53 33.78
C LEU A 137 -6.73 29.22 32.90
N LEU A 138 -5.56 29.74 33.25
CA LEU A 138 -4.30 29.42 32.59
C LEU A 138 -4.05 27.92 32.57
N HIS A 139 -4.13 27.27 33.74
CA HIS A 139 -3.90 25.84 33.84
C HIS A 139 -4.95 25.04 33.08
N ALA A 140 -6.24 25.37 33.20
CA ALA A 140 -7.30 24.68 32.48
C ALA A 140 -7.09 24.71 30.95
N LYS A 141 -6.74 25.88 30.40
CA LYS A 141 -6.51 26.04 28.95
C LYS A 141 -5.21 25.35 28.49
N VAL A 142 -4.12 25.49 29.24
CA VAL A 142 -2.85 24.82 28.95
C VAL A 142 -3.03 23.31 28.95
N ASP A 143 -3.64 22.75 30.00
CA ASP A 143 -3.82 21.31 30.13
C ASP A 143 -4.71 20.75 29.01
N ALA A 144 -5.85 21.41 28.72
CA ALA A 144 -6.74 21.00 27.63
C ALA A 144 -6.07 21.07 26.26
N CYS A 145 -5.22 22.08 26.03
CA CYS A 145 -4.49 22.25 24.80
C CYS A 145 -3.41 21.16 24.60
N LEU A 146 -2.65 20.87 25.66
CA LEU A 146 -1.63 19.82 25.66
C LEU A 146 -2.25 18.43 25.49
N GLU A 147 -3.39 18.16 26.12
CA GLU A 147 -4.12 16.90 25.95
C GLU A 147 -4.57 16.71 24.50
N ARG A 148 -5.20 17.74 23.90
CA ARG A 148 -5.56 17.72 22.46
C ARG A 148 -4.36 17.54 21.56
N LYS A 149 -3.23 18.19 21.84
CA LYS A 149 -1.98 17.98 21.07
C LYS A 149 -1.53 16.52 21.17
N ARG A 150 -1.44 15.98 22.38
CA ARG A 150 -0.99 14.60 22.62
C ARG A 150 -1.86 13.57 21.89
N LEU A 151 -3.18 13.75 21.89
CA LEU A 151 -4.11 12.89 21.14
C LEU A 151 -3.86 12.99 19.63
N ARG A 152 -3.75 14.20 19.08
CA ARG A 152 -3.45 14.44 17.66
C ARG A 152 -2.11 13.84 17.23
N ASP A 153 -1.07 14.01 18.04
CA ASP A 153 0.27 13.47 17.75
C ASP A 153 0.30 11.94 17.86
N GLY A 154 -0.40 11.37 18.85
CA GLY A 154 -0.56 9.92 18.99
C GLY A 154 -1.30 9.29 17.81
N GLU A 155 -2.38 9.90 17.35
CA GLU A 155 -3.13 9.46 16.17
C GLU A 155 -2.26 9.51 14.91
N ARG A 156 -1.54 10.62 14.69
CA ARG A 156 -0.61 10.76 13.57
C ARG A 156 0.50 9.72 13.59
N ALA A 157 1.09 9.47 14.76
CA ALA A 157 2.15 8.48 14.93
C ALA A 157 1.62 7.06 14.66
N SER A 158 0.41 6.73 15.16
CA SER A 158 -0.24 5.44 14.90
C SER A 158 -0.52 5.23 13.40
N LEU A 159 -1.06 6.26 12.73
CA LEU A 159 -1.30 6.21 11.29
C LEU A 159 0.00 6.06 10.49
N ALA A 160 1.06 6.77 10.89
CA ALA A 160 2.37 6.67 10.25
C ALA A 160 2.98 5.26 10.43
N ALA A 161 2.85 4.68 11.62
CA ALA A 161 3.31 3.32 11.90
C ALA A 161 2.54 2.27 11.07
N ALA A 162 1.21 2.36 11.04
CA ALA A 162 0.38 1.47 10.23
C ALA A 162 0.69 1.56 8.73
N ARG A 163 0.95 2.78 8.21
CA ARG A 163 1.38 2.97 6.81
C ARG A 163 2.73 2.33 6.53
N LEU A 164 3.69 2.45 7.44
CA LEU A 164 5.00 1.81 7.30
C LEU A 164 4.87 0.29 7.29
N GLU A 165 4.03 -0.27 8.16
CA GLU A 165 3.76 -1.72 8.22
C GLU A 165 3.16 -2.24 6.91
N LEU A 166 2.18 -1.54 6.34
CA LEU A 166 1.60 -1.88 5.03
C LEU A 166 2.63 -1.78 3.89
N GLU A 167 3.49 -0.77 3.88
CA GLU A 167 4.54 -0.63 2.87
C GLU A 167 5.59 -1.75 2.97
N LEU A 168 5.92 -2.21 4.18
CA LEU A 168 6.78 -3.37 4.38
C LEU A 168 6.13 -4.66 3.87
N ALA A 169 4.83 -4.84 4.16
CA ALA A 169 4.06 -5.97 3.64
C ALA A 169 4.04 -5.98 2.11
N ARG A 170 3.78 -4.83 1.47
CA ARG A 170 3.82 -4.67 0.01
C ARG A 170 5.16 -5.08 -0.60
N ARG A 171 6.26 -4.61 -0.02
CA ARG A 171 7.61 -4.94 -0.51
C ARG A 171 7.91 -6.42 -0.42
N THR A 172 7.55 -7.03 0.72
CA THR A 172 7.71 -8.47 0.92
C THR A 172 6.86 -9.25 -0.07
N GLN A 173 5.63 -8.80 -0.34
CA GLN A 173 4.76 -9.41 -1.34
C GLN A 173 5.36 -9.37 -2.74
N ALA A 174 5.95 -8.23 -3.14
CA ALA A 174 6.57 -8.05 -4.45
C ALA A 174 7.83 -8.90 -4.68
N GLU A 175 8.35 -9.59 -3.64
CA GLU A 175 9.41 -10.60 -3.78
C GLU A 175 8.88 -12.01 -4.10
N PHE A 176 7.61 -12.28 -3.77
CA PHE A 176 6.83 -13.22 -4.57
C PHE A 176 6.55 -12.53 -5.91
N LEU A 177 6.02 -13.10 -6.99
CA LEU A 177 6.07 -12.49 -8.34
C LEU A 177 7.50 -12.37 -8.93
N PRO A 178 7.68 -12.75 -10.19
CA PRO A 178 8.99 -12.73 -10.83
C PRO A 178 9.39 -11.30 -11.24
N ALA A 179 10.60 -10.87 -10.85
CA ALA A 179 11.16 -9.59 -11.29
C ALA A 179 11.45 -9.53 -12.80
N ASN A 180 11.76 -10.69 -13.40
CA ASN A 180 11.97 -10.84 -14.84
C ASN A 180 11.32 -12.15 -15.29
N LEU A 181 10.69 -12.13 -16.47
CA LEU A 181 10.21 -13.33 -17.13
C LEU A 181 11.31 -13.93 -18.02
N PRO A 182 11.33 -15.26 -18.21
CA PRO A 182 12.23 -15.90 -19.17
C PRO A 182 11.97 -15.38 -20.59
N GLN A 183 13.02 -15.29 -21.39
CA GLN A 183 12.97 -14.85 -22.80
C GLN A 183 13.59 -15.93 -23.71
N PRO A 184 12.92 -17.09 -23.88
CA PRO A 184 13.45 -18.15 -24.72
C PRO A 184 13.52 -17.73 -26.19
N ALA A 185 14.48 -18.29 -26.93
CA ALA A 185 14.69 -17.93 -28.33
C ALA A 185 13.41 -18.16 -29.17
N GLY A 186 13.01 -17.15 -29.94
CA GLY A 186 11.79 -17.21 -30.76
C GLY A 186 10.49 -16.94 -30.00
N TRP A 187 10.56 -16.55 -28.72
CA TRP A 187 9.40 -16.23 -27.90
C TRP A 187 9.61 -14.92 -27.15
N GLU A 188 8.54 -14.17 -26.95
CA GLU A 188 8.54 -12.94 -26.15
C GLU A 188 7.51 -13.08 -25.04
N LEU A 189 7.92 -12.82 -23.79
CA LEU A 189 7.04 -12.80 -22.64
C LEU A 189 7.06 -11.42 -21.99
N ALA A 190 5.89 -10.92 -21.61
CA ALA A 190 5.74 -9.68 -20.85
C ALA A 190 4.65 -9.85 -19.79
N ALA A 191 4.81 -9.20 -18.65
CA ALA A 191 3.76 -9.09 -17.65
C ALA A 191 3.64 -7.64 -17.16
N SER A 192 2.44 -7.30 -16.71
CA SER A 192 2.15 -6.00 -16.11
C SER A 192 1.29 -6.22 -14.88
N PHE A 193 1.55 -5.44 -13.83
CA PHE A 193 0.90 -5.57 -12.54
C PHE A 193 0.61 -4.19 -11.95
N HIS A 194 -0.66 -3.87 -11.77
CA HIS A 194 -1.13 -2.60 -11.22
C HIS A 194 -2.01 -2.89 -10.00
N PRO A 195 -1.46 -2.84 -8.78
CA PRO A 195 -2.23 -3.09 -7.58
C PRO A 195 -3.18 -1.92 -7.28
N ALA A 196 -4.42 -2.22 -6.87
CA ALA A 196 -5.39 -1.23 -6.41
C ALA A 196 -5.18 -0.83 -4.94
N ARG A 197 -4.52 -1.69 -4.15
CA ARG A 197 -4.23 -1.46 -2.73
C ARG A 197 -2.76 -1.71 -2.40
N GLU A 198 -2.39 -1.52 -1.14
CA GLU A 198 -1.04 -1.74 -0.65
C GLU A 198 -0.63 -3.22 -0.71
N VAL A 199 -1.56 -4.17 -0.63
CA VAL A 199 -1.29 -5.61 -0.75
C VAL A 199 -2.37 -6.23 -1.62
N ALA A 200 -1.95 -7.00 -2.63
CA ALA A 200 -2.81 -7.48 -3.71
C ALA A 200 -3.27 -8.93 -3.55
N GLY A 201 -4.43 -9.28 -4.11
CA GLY A 201 -4.87 -10.68 -4.25
C GLY A 201 -4.27 -11.35 -5.49
N ASP A 202 -4.03 -10.54 -6.52
CA ASP A 202 -3.53 -10.96 -7.81
C ASP A 202 -2.08 -11.48 -7.81
N PHE A 203 -1.80 -12.42 -8.73
CA PHE A 203 -0.45 -12.86 -9.05
C PHE A 203 -0.27 -13.31 -10.49
N TYR A 204 1.00 -13.35 -10.90
CA TYR A 204 1.45 -13.99 -12.12
C TYR A 204 2.79 -14.69 -11.89
N ASP A 205 3.10 -15.66 -12.74
CA ASP A 205 4.44 -16.25 -12.85
C ASP A 205 4.63 -16.83 -14.26
N ALA A 206 5.87 -16.83 -14.73
CA ALA A 206 6.28 -17.64 -15.86
C ALA A 206 7.70 -18.16 -15.61
N PHE A 207 7.90 -19.46 -15.78
CA PHE A 207 9.17 -20.10 -15.49
C PHE A 207 9.43 -21.31 -16.36
N GLU A 208 10.70 -21.54 -16.66
CA GLU A 208 11.13 -22.69 -17.44
C GLU A 208 10.92 -23.98 -16.66
N LEU A 209 10.45 -24.98 -17.39
CA LEU A 209 10.32 -26.37 -16.96
C LEU A 209 11.33 -27.23 -17.73
N SER A 210 11.51 -28.47 -17.28
CA SER A 210 12.29 -29.46 -18.02
C SER A 210 11.76 -29.68 -19.46
N HIS A 211 12.62 -30.19 -20.35
CA HIS A 211 12.26 -30.56 -21.73
C HIS A 211 11.84 -29.39 -22.64
N GLY A 212 12.36 -28.18 -22.41
CA GLY A 212 12.08 -27.02 -23.28
C GLY A 212 10.63 -26.55 -23.19
N ARG A 213 10.02 -26.71 -22.02
CA ARG A 213 8.66 -26.24 -21.73
C ARG A 213 8.71 -25.02 -20.83
N ILE A 214 7.66 -24.22 -20.87
CA ILE A 214 7.48 -23.08 -19.99
C ILE A 214 6.09 -23.17 -19.33
N ALA A 215 6.05 -22.92 -18.02
CA ALA A 215 4.82 -22.73 -17.28
C ALA A 215 4.41 -21.26 -17.33
N LEU A 216 3.11 -21.01 -17.49
CA LEU A 216 2.47 -19.70 -17.47
C LEU A 216 1.36 -19.75 -16.43
N MET A 217 1.28 -18.77 -15.54
CA MET A 217 0.17 -18.66 -14.61
C MET A 217 -0.20 -17.21 -14.34
N ILE A 218 -1.49 -17.00 -14.15
CA ILE A 218 -2.08 -15.81 -13.57
C ILE A 218 -3.22 -16.25 -12.65
N GLY A 219 -3.46 -15.52 -11.59
CA GLY A 219 -4.59 -15.81 -10.72
C GLY A 219 -4.96 -14.63 -9.86
N ASP A 220 -6.20 -14.68 -9.39
CA ASP A 220 -6.80 -13.69 -8.53
C ASP A 220 -7.43 -14.38 -7.31
N VAL A 221 -7.08 -13.89 -6.13
CA VAL A 221 -7.59 -14.37 -4.86
C VAL A 221 -8.75 -13.48 -4.44
N CYS A 222 -9.93 -14.07 -4.21
CA CYS A 222 -11.07 -13.27 -3.79
C CYS A 222 -10.81 -12.55 -2.46
N ASP A 223 -11.43 -11.39 -2.29
CA ASP A 223 -11.17 -10.44 -1.19
C ASP A 223 -9.85 -9.67 -1.37
N LYS A 224 -9.54 -8.74 -0.47
CA LYS A 224 -8.41 -7.80 -0.62
C LYS A 224 -7.59 -7.65 0.65
N GLY A 225 -6.34 -7.23 0.48
CA GLY A 225 -5.43 -6.94 1.59
C GLY A 225 -4.64 -8.17 2.06
N ALA A 226 -4.21 -8.15 3.33
CA ALA A 226 -3.19 -9.09 3.83
C ALA A 226 -3.59 -10.58 3.76
N GLY A 227 -4.88 -10.89 3.94
CA GLY A 227 -5.39 -12.26 3.82
C GLY A 227 -5.25 -12.79 2.39
N ALA A 228 -5.77 -12.06 1.41
CA ALA A 228 -5.66 -12.39 -0.01
C ALA A 228 -4.20 -12.53 -0.45
N ALA A 229 -3.34 -11.60 -0.01
CA ALA A 229 -1.90 -11.62 -0.30
C ALA A 229 -1.17 -12.88 0.20
N LEU A 230 -1.55 -13.42 1.35
CA LEU A 230 -0.96 -14.67 1.86
C LEU A 230 -1.41 -15.88 1.03
N PHE A 231 -2.69 -15.92 0.67
CA PHE A 231 -3.24 -16.98 -0.18
C PHE A 231 -2.67 -16.95 -1.59
N MET A 232 -2.44 -15.75 -2.13
CA MET A 232 -1.71 -15.52 -3.36
C MET A 232 -0.34 -16.20 -3.29
N ALA A 233 0.44 -15.87 -2.26
CA ALA A 233 1.80 -16.37 -2.09
C ALA A 233 1.84 -17.91 -1.97
N ILE A 234 0.93 -18.49 -1.20
CA ILE A 234 0.82 -19.95 -1.03
C ILE A 234 0.41 -20.62 -2.33
N THR A 235 -0.64 -20.11 -3.00
CA THR A 235 -1.18 -20.70 -4.24
C THR A 235 -0.12 -20.70 -5.34
N ARG A 236 0.51 -19.56 -5.60
CA ARG A 236 1.59 -19.42 -6.58
C ARG A 236 2.75 -20.39 -6.27
N SER A 237 3.20 -20.42 -5.01
CA SER A 237 4.37 -21.22 -4.62
C SER A 237 4.11 -22.72 -4.75
N LEU A 238 2.93 -23.20 -4.34
CA LEU A 238 2.53 -24.59 -4.49
C LEU A 238 2.36 -24.97 -5.95
N LEU A 239 1.67 -24.15 -6.74
CA LEU A 239 1.46 -24.43 -8.14
C LEU A 239 2.79 -24.48 -8.91
N ARG A 240 3.73 -23.57 -8.61
CA ARG A 240 5.08 -23.61 -9.16
C ARG A 240 5.83 -24.89 -8.80
N ALA A 241 5.81 -25.28 -7.52
CA ALA A 241 6.51 -26.47 -7.05
C ALA A 241 5.93 -27.77 -7.65
N TYR A 242 4.61 -27.89 -7.69
CA TYR A 242 3.96 -29.06 -8.26
C TYR A 242 4.03 -29.10 -9.79
N ALA A 243 4.07 -27.95 -10.47
CA ALA A 243 4.28 -27.90 -11.92
C ALA A 243 5.66 -28.44 -12.30
N ASP A 244 6.71 -28.05 -11.57
CA ASP A 244 8.07 -28.56 -11.76
C ASP A 244 8.12 -30.08 -11.55
N GLN A 245 7.53 -30.56 -10.46
CA GLN A 245 7.46 -31.99 -10.15
C GLN A 245 6.66 -32.78 -11.20
N ALA A 246 5.48 -32.29 -11.60
CA ALA A 246 4.64 -32.95 -12.59
C ALA A 246 5.35 -33.04 -13.94
N CYS A 247 6.02 -31.94 -14.35
CA CYS A 247 6.78 -31.94 -15.60
C CYS A 247 7.97 -32.90 -15.57
N ALA A 248 8.72 -32.97 -14.46
CA ALA A 248 9.85 -33.88 -14.31
C ALA A 248 9.44 -35.36 -14.39
N LEU A 249 8.19 -35.67 -14.03
CA LEU A 249 7.61 -37.00 -14.09
C LEU A 249 6.80 -37.24 -15.39
N GLU A 250 6.88 -36.34 -16.37
CA GLU A 250 6.12 -36.36 -17.63
C GLU A 250 4.60 -36.47 -17.42
N ARG A 251 4.09 -35.88 -16.34
CA ARG A 251 2.66 -35.88 -16.00
C ARG A 251 1.95 -34.65 -16.54
N SER A 252 0.62 -34.71 -16.49
CA SER A 252 -0.25 -33.63 -16.91
C SER A 252 -0.11 -32.38 -16.01
N PRO A 253 -0.17 -31.17 -16.57
CA PRO A 253 -0.27 -29.94 -15.77
C PRO A 253 -1.49 -29.90 -14.85
N LEU A 254 -2.58 -30.61 -15.20
CA LEU A 254 -3.77 -30.74 -14.35
C LEU A 254 -3.43 -31.31 -12.96
N GLU A 255 -2.45 -32.20 -12.87
CA GLU A 255 -2.05 -32.78 -11.59
C GLU A 255 -1.47 -31.72 -10.65
N ALA A 256 -0.69 -30.77 -11.16
CA ALA A 256 -0.14 -29.69 -10.37
C ALA A 256 -1.23 -28.80 -9.78
N LEU A 257 -2.24 -28.47 -10.58
CA LEU A 257 -3.39 -27.70 -10.14
C LEU A 257 -4.26 -28.48 -9.14
N ALA A 258 -4.50 -29.77 -9.38
CA ALA A 258 -5.27 -30.63 -8.49
C ALA A 258 -4.60 -30.81 -7.12
N LEU A 259 -3.27 -30.99 -7.08
CA LEU A 259 -2.49 -31.06 -5.83
C LEU A 259 -2.52 -29.73 -5.08
N THR A 260 -2.42 -28.61 -5.80
CA THR A 260 -2.54 -27.27 -5.23
C THR A 260 -3.92 -27.07 -4.61
N ASN A 261 -4.99 -27.33 -5.37
CA ASN A 261 -6.37 -27.22 -4.87
C ASN A 261 -6.60 -28.12 -3.67
N GLY A 262 -6.20 -29.40 -3.74
CA GLY A 262 -6.35 -30.35 -2.65
C GLY A 262 -5.61 -29.94 -1.37
N TYR A 263 -4.44 -29.30 -1.49
CA TYR A 263 -3.75 -28.71 -0.34
C TYR A 263 -4.54 -27.54 0.24
N LEU A 264 -4.92 -26.58 -0.60
CA LEU A 264 -5.62 -25.36 -0.19
C LEU A 264 -6.96 -25.69 0.47
N THR A 265 -7.78 -26.55 -0.13
CA THR A 265 -9.06 -26.95 0.43
C THR A 265 -8.90 -27.69 1.76
N ARG A 266 -7.93 -28.60 1.88
CA ARG A 266 -7.70 -29.35 3.12
C ARG A 266 -7.25 -28.46 4.29
N HIS A 267 -6.37 -27.48 4.03
CA HIS A 267 -5.72 -26.70 5.08
C HIS A 267 -6.34 -25.32 5.31
N HIS A 268 -7.06 -24.78 4.34
CA HIS A 268 -7.45 -23.38 4.34
C HIS A 268 -8.95 -23.09 4.08
N ARG A 269 -9.80 -24.11 3.92
CA ARG A 269 -11.25 -23.95 3.62
C ARG A 269 -12.05 -23.02 4.53
N HIS A 270 -11.66 -22.89 5.80
CA HIS A 270 -12.43 -22.11 6.78
C HIS A 270 -12.32 -20.59 6.53
N SER A 271 -11.41 -20.18 5.65
CA SER A 271 -11.14 -18.77 5.36
C SER A 271 -12.17 -18.15 4.42
N ARG A 272 -13.08 -18.94 3.81
CA ARG A 272 -14.05 -18.51 2.79
C ARG A 272 -13.41 -17.80 1.59
N ILE A 273 -12.14 -18.10 1.33
CA ILE A 273 -11.38 -17.58 0.19
C ILE A 273 -11.41 -18.61 -0.93
N PHE A 274 -11.63 -18.16 -2.16
CA PHE A 274 -11.45 -18.91 -3.39
C PHE A 274 -10.43 -18.18 -4.28
N VAL A 275 -9.83 -18.90 -5.22
CA VAL A 275 -8.81 -18.35 -6.12
C VAL A 275 -9.15 -18.73 -7.55
N THR A 276 -9.32 -17.74 -8.42
CA THR A 276 -9.41 -17.98 -9.86
C THR A 276 -8.00 -18.11 -10.42
N VAL A 277 -7.75 -19.07 -11.30
CA VAL A 277 -6.41 -19.30 -11.84
C VAL A 277 -6.50 -19.70 -13.31
N TRP A 278 -5.71 -19.06 -14.15
CA TRP A 278 -5.35 -19.60 -15.46
C TRP A 278 -3.93 -20.17 -15.38
N PHE A 279 -3.77 -21.44 -15.71
CA PHE A 279 -2.48 -22.15 -15.67
C PHE A 279 -2.24 -22.91 -16.96
N GLY A 280 -1.08 -22.75 -17.57
CA GLY A 280 -0.73 -23.43 -18.82
C GLY A 280 0.72 -23.86 -18.89
N VAL A 281 0.97 -24.94 -19.63
CA VAL A 281 2.32 -25.42 -19.97
C VAL A 281 2.46 -25.45 -21.48
N LEU A 282 3.40 -24.65 -21.97
CA LEU A 282 3.70 -24.47 -23.38
C LEU A 282 5.01 -25.18 -23.73
N ASP A 283 4.96 -26.02 -24.75
CA ASP A 283 6.14 -26.62 -25.37
C ASP A 283 6.73 -25.64 -26.40
N LEU A 284 7.96 -25.17 -26.16
CA LEU A 284 8.56 -24.08 -26.95
C LEU A 284 8.96 -24.52 -28.36
N ALA A 285 9.21 -25.81 -28.57
CA ALA A 285 9.62 -26.35 -29.86
C ALA A 285 8.41 -26.49 -30.80
N THR A 286 7.33 -27.08 -30.29
CA THR A 286 6.12 -27.34 -31.07
C THR A 286 5.16 -26.16 -31.08
N GLY A 287 5.14 -25.36 -30.01
CA GLY A 287 4.12 -24.34 -29.74
C GLY A 287 2.80 -24.93 -29.24
N TYR A 288 2.81 -26.18 -28.78
CA TYR A 288 1.64 -26.83 -28.22
C TYR A 288 1.45 -26.42 -26.75
N LEU A 289 0.24 -25.95 -26.42
CA LEU A 289 -0.16 -25.47 -25.11
C LEU A 289 -1.23 -26.40 -24.53
N ARG A 290 -1.01 -26.87 -23.31
CA ARG A 290 -2.07 -27.44 -22.45
C ARG A 290 -2.36 -26.45 -21.34
N TYR A 291 -3.64 -26.17 -21.10
CA TYR A 291 -4.06 -25.20 -20.09
C TYR A 291 -5.23 -25.69 -19.26
N ILE A 292 -5.35 -25.10 -18.08
CA ILE A 292 -6.48 -25.23 -17.17
C ILE A 292 -6.91 -23.81 -16.81
N ASN A 293 -8.19 -23.51 -17.05
CA ASN A 293 -8.79 -22.26 -16.61
C ASN A 293 -9.78 -22.57 -15.47
N ALA A 294 -9.33 -22.33 -14.24
CA ALA A 294 -10.07 -22.52 -13.00
C ALA A 294 -10.83 -21.24 -12.64
N GLY A 295 -11.96 -21.00 -13.31
CA GLY A 295 -12.86 -19.88 -13.06
C GLY A 295 -12.29 -18.49 -13.33
N HIS A 296 -11.24 -18.37 -14.13
CA HIS A 296 -10.58 -17.11 -14.51
C HIS A 296 -11.15 -16.56 -15.83
N PRO A 297 -11.02 -15.25 -16.13
CA PRO A 297 -11.33 -14.73 -17.46
C PRO A 297 -10.66 -15.53 -18.58
N ALA A 298 -11.36 -15.69 -19.71
CA ALA A 298 -10.85 -16.47 -20.83
C ALA A 298 -9.58 -15.82 -21.41
N ALA A 299 -8.54 -16.62 -21.62
CA ALA A 299 -7.33 -16.11 -22.26
C ALA A 299 -7.56 -15.91 -23.76
N VAL A 300 -7.02 -14.83 -24.32
CA VAL A 300 -7.23 -14.44 -25.71
C VAL A 300 -6.04 -14.86 -26.55
N LEU A 301 -6.21 -15.88 -27.38
CA LEU A 301 -5.21 -16.32 -28.35
C LEU A 301 -5.42 -15.61 -29.69
N LEU A 302 -4.66 -14.53 -29.89
CA LEU A 302 -4.65 -13.73 -31.10
C LEU A 302 -3.96 -14.48 -32.24
N ARG A 303 -4.65 -14.56 -33.38
CA ARG A 303 -4.14 -15.12 -34.64
C ARG A 303 -3.64 -14.02 -35.56
N SER A 304 -2.71 -14.36 -36.46
CA SER A 304 -2.14 -13.42 -37.45
C SER A 304 -3.15 -12.79 -38.42
N ALA A 305 -4.36 -13.33 -38.57
CA ALA A 305 -5.35 -12.94 -39.57
C ALA A 305 -6.58 -12.17 -39.01
N GLN A 306 -6.39 -11.30 -38.00
CA GLN A 306 -7.49 -10.57 -37.32
C GLN A 306 -8.50 -11.45 -36.54
N ALA A 307 -8.28 -12.77 -36.47
CA ALA A 307 -9.08 -13.69 -35.66
C ALA A 307 -8.45 -13.87 -34.27
N TYR A 308 -9.25 -14.31 -33.31
CA TYR A 308 -8.79 -14.76 -32.01
C TYR A 308 -9.61 -15.97 -31.56
N ASP A 309 -9.01 -16.82 -30.75
CA ASP A 309 -9.70 -17.90 -30.02
C ASP A 309 -9.73 -17.55 -28.53
N LEU A 310 -10.84 -17.86 -27.87
CA LEU A 310 -10.96 -17.76 -26.41
C LEU A 310 -10.63 -19.11 -25.77
N LEU A 311 -9.68 -19.10 -24.85
CA LEU A 311 -9.31 -20.27 -24.04
C LEU A 311 -10.17 -20.27 -22.77
N GLU A 312 -11.38 -20.81 -22.95
CA GLU A 312 -12.49 -20.81 -22.00
C GLU A 312 -12.23 -21.58 -20.70
N VAL A 313 -13.08 -21.35 -19.72
CA VAL A 313 -13.09 -22.00 -18.41
C VAL A 313 -13.16 -23.53 -18.54
N THR A 314 -12.28 -24.25 -17.85
CA THR A 314 -12.23 -25.72 -17.83
C THR A 314 -12.54 -26.33 -16.46
N GLY A 315 -12.81 -25.50 -15.46
CA GLY A 315 -13.24 -25.93 -14.13
C GLY A 315 -13.63 -24.75 -13.24
N PRO A 316 -14.20 -25.00 -12.05
CA PRO A 316 -14.55 -23.96 -11.10
C PRO A 316 -13.29 -23.28 -10.54
N ALA A 317 -13.43 -22.16 -9.81
CA ALA A 317 -12.31 -21.60 -9.06
C ALA A 317 -11.80 -22.57 -7.97
N LEU A 318 -10.54 -22.41 -7.57
CA LEU A 318 -9.94 -23.22 -6.51
C LEU A 318 -10.63 -22.96 -5.17
N VAL A 319 -10.64 -23.97 -4.30
CA VAL A 319 -11.19 -23.90 -2.93
C VAL A 319 -12.73 -23.72 -2.85
N ILE A 320 -13.44 -23.77 -3.99
CA ILE A 320 -14.92 -23.71 -3.99
C ILE A 320 -15.56 -24.96 -3.37
N SER A 321 -15.06 -26.16 -3.69
CA SER A 321 -15.62 -27.44 -3.23
C SER A 321 -14.53 -28.51 -3.10
N ASP A 322 -14.77 -29.50 -2.23
CA ASP A 322 -13.94 -30.70 -2.09
C ASP A 322 -14.01 -31.60 -3.34
N ASP A 323 -15.13 -31.54 -4.08
CA ASP A 323 -15.41 -32.37 -5.26
C ASP A 323 -15.17 -31.63 -6.59
N SER A 324 -14.45 -30.50 -6.57
CA SER A 324 -14.14 -29.75 -7.80
C SER A 324 -13.31 -30.59 -8.77
N SER A 325 -13.85 -30.81 -9.97
CA SER A 325 -13.15 -31.41 -11.11
C SER A 325 -12.74 -30.34 -12.11
N PHE A 326 -11.62 -30.56 -12.78
CA PHE A 326 -11.09 -29.67 -13.80
C PHE A 326 -10.69 -30.50 -15.02
N ASP A 327 -10.96 -29.96 -16.20
CA ASP A 327 -10.52 -30.51 -17.47
C ASP A 327 -9.32 -29.74 -18.02
N GLU A 328 -8.64 -30.33 -19.00
CA GLU A 328 -7.55 -29.70 -19.73
C GLU A 328 -8.05 -29.21 -21.09
N GLY A 329 -7.76 -27.93 -21.37
CA GLY A 329 -7.87 -27.37 -22.70
C GLY A 329 -6.54 -27.46 -23.45
N GLU A 330 -6.62 -27.40 -24.77
CA GLU A 330 -5.45 -27.49 -25.64
C GLU A 330 -5.49 -26.38 -26.70
N ALA A 331 -4.32 -25.86 -27.05
CA ALA A 331 -4.17 -24.89 -28.13
C ALA A 331 -2.83 -25.06 -28.84
N GLN A 332 -2.78 -24.66 -30.10
CA GLN A 332 -1.57 -24.72 -30.93
C GLN A 332 -1.20 -23.31 -31.39
N PHE A 333 -0.02 -22.83 -31.00
CA PHE A 333 0.54 -21.57 -31.48
C PHE A 333 1.11 -21.75 -32.89
N GLN A 334 0.74 -20.84 -33.79
CA GLN A 334 1.43 -20.61 -35.05
C GLN A 334 2.46 -19.48 -34.90
N HIS A 335 3.37 -19.35 -35.86
CA HIS A 335 4.31 -18.24 -35.89
C HIS A 335 3.55 -16.90 -36.01
N GLY A 336 3.91 -15.94 -35.18
CA GLY A 336 3.22 -14.65 -35.08
C GLY A 336 2.00 -14.61 -34.16
N ASP A 337 1.52 -15.75 -33.64
CA ASP A 337 0.42 -15.78 -32.68
C ASP A 337 0.84 -15.19 -31.32
N ALA A 338 -0.12 -14.64 -30.59
CA ALA A 338 0.08 -14.12 -29.24
C ALA A 338 -1.07 -14.52 -28.31
N LEU A 339 -0.75 -14.91 -27.09
CA LEU A 339 -1.71 -15.17 -26.03
C LEU A 339 -1.66 -14.01 -25.03
N VAL A 340 -2.84 -13.52 -24.64
CA VAL A 340 -2.99 -12.52 -23.59
C VAL A 340 -3.91 -13.08 -22.51
N ILE A 341 -3.48 -12.96 -21.27
CA ILE A 341 -4.21 -13.40 -20.08
C ILE A 341 -4.28 -12.22 -19.13
N TYR A 342 -5.45 -11.97 -18.57
CA TYR A 342 -5.69 -10.80 -17.73
C TYR A 342 -6.67 -11.14 -16.59
N THR A 343 -6.56 -10.43 -15.48
CA THR A 343 -7.50 -10.50 -14.36
C THR A 343 -8.72 -9.62 -14.63
N ASP A 344 -9.83 -9.94 -13.98
CA ASP A 344 -11.10 -9.24 -14.17
C ASP A 344 -11.02 -7.74 -13.83
N GLY A 345 -10.06 -7.30 -13.01
CA GLY A 345 -9.79 -5.88 -12.78
C GLY A 345 -9.59 -5.04 -14.05
N ALA A 346 -9.13 -5.64 -15.16
CA ALA A 346 -9.07 -4.96 -16.46
C ALA A 346 -10.47 -4.73 -17.05
N SER A 347 -11.30 -5.77 -17.14
CA SER A 347 -12.67 -5.70 -17.69
C SER A 347 -13.65 -5.01 -16.75
N GLU A 348 -13.42 -5.08 -15.45
CA GLU A 348 -14.27 -4.49 -14.42
C GLU A 348 -13.89 -3.05 -14.04
N ALA A 349 -12.87 -2.48 -14.70
CA ALA A 349 -12.50 -1.10 -14.49
C ALA A 349 -13.69 -0.15 -14.73
N ARG A 350 -14.01 0.70 -13.74
CA ARG A 350 -15.17 1.60 -13.76
C ARG A 350 -14.81 3.02 -14.18
N ASP A 351 -15.69 3.64 -14.97
CA ASP A 351 -15.66 5.08 -15.20
C ASP A 351 -16.26 5.86 -14.00
N ALA A 352 -16.24 7.18 -14.06
CA ALA A 352 -16.81 8.04 -13.01
C ALA A 352 -18.33 7.86 -12.79
N LYS A 353 -19.03 7.16 -13.68
CA LYS A 353 -20.46 6.82 -13.56
C LYS A 353 -20.68 5.39 -13.06
N GLY A 354 -19.61 4.64 -12.79
CA GLY A 354 -19.66 3.26 -12.32
C GLY A 354 -19.86 2.22 -13.43
N ILE A 355 -19.73 2.60 -14.70
CA ILE A 355 -19.90 1.70 -15.86
C ILE A 355 -18.59 0.94 -16.09
N LEU A 356 -18.68 -0.39 -16.23
CA LEU A 356 -17.53 -1.28 -16.48
C LEU A 356 -16.95 -1.06 -17.88
N LEU A 357 -15.69 -1.43 -18.09
CA LEU A 357 -15.08 -1.49 -19.42
C LEU A 357 -15.66 -2.65 -20.24
N GLU A 358 -15.93 -3.78 -19.59
CA GLU A 358 -16.38 -5.05 -20.18
C GLU A 358 -15.31 -5.75 -21.04
N GLU A 359 -15.38 -7.07 -21.10
CA GLU A 359 -14.40 -7.93 -21.80
C GLU A 359 -14.28 -7.59 -23.29
N ASP A 360 -15.40 -7.31 -23.96
CA ASP A 360 -15.43 -6.98 -25.39
C ASP A 360 -14.52 -5.79 -25.73
N ARG A 361 -14.45 -4.78 -24.85
CA ARG A 361 -13.58 -3.61 -25.06
C ARG A 361 -12.12 -3.90 -24.73
N VAL A 362 -11.84 -4.78 -23.77
CA VAL A 362 -10.48 -5.28 -23.51
C VAL A 362 -9.95 -6.04 -24.72
N ILE A 363 -10.75 -6.96 -25.27
CA ILE A 363 -10.38 -7.75 -26.45
C ILE A 363 -10.22 -6.84 -27.68
N ALA A 364 -11.12 -5.87 -27.87
CA ALA A 364 -11.02 -4.91 -28.98
C ALA A 364 -9.71 -4.09 -28.95
N ALA A 365 -9.18 -3.79 -27.77
CA ALA A 365 -7.92 -3.04 -27.62
C ALA A 365 -6.68 -3.83 -28.12
N LEU A 366 -6.76 -5.15 -28.19
CA LEU A 366 -5.65 -6.02 -28.63
C LEU A 366 -5.40 -6.02 -30.15
N GLY A 367 -6.28 -5.39 -30.94
CA GLY A 367 -6.34 -5.48 -32.40
C GLY A 367 -5.00 -5.36 -33.14
N PRO A 368 -4.86 -5.94 -34.36
CA PRO A 368 -3.56 -6.05 -35.02
C PRO A 368 -2.99 -4.70 -35.52
N PRO A 369 -1.67 -4.65 -35.80
CA PRO A 369 -0.70 -5.73 -35.67
C PRO A 369 -0.32 -5.98 -34.19
N GLN A 370 0.21 -7.17 -33.88
CA GLN A 370 0.78 -7.50 -32.56
C GLN A 370 2.32 -7.35 -32.61
N PRO A 371 2.86 -6.13 -32.43
CA PRO A 371 4.28 -5.89 -32.65
C PRO A 371 5.17 -6.55 -31.60
N SER A 372 4.68 -6.70 -30.37
CA SER A 372 5.39 -7.37 -29.28
C SER A 372 4.44 -7.77 -28.15
N ALA A 373 4.87 -8.65 -27.26
CA ALA A 373 4.10 -9.00 -26.06
C ALA A 373 3.82 -7.77 -25.18
N ASN A 374 4.81 -6.90 -24.97
CA ASN A 374 4.66 -5.70 -24.15
C ASN A 374 3.65 -4.69 -24.72
N ALA A 375 3.66 -4.50 -26.05
CA ALA A 375 2.73 -3.58 -26.70
C ALA A 375 1.26 -4.01 -26.55
N LEU A 376 0.98 -5.32 -26.42
CA LEU A 376 -0.37 -5.81 -26.15
C LEU A 376 -0.84 -5.39 -24.76
N LEU A 377 0.03 -5.49 -23.75
CA LEU A 377 -0.27 -5.08 -22.38
C LEU A 377 -0.45 -3.56 -22.26
N GLU A 378 0.38 -2.78 -22.97
CA GLU A 378 0.25 -1.32 -23.02
C GLU A 378 -1.10 -0.88 -23.62
N ARG A 379 -1.62 -1.61 -24.61
CA ARG A 379 -2.92 -1.30 -25.22
C ARG A 379 -4.08 -1.53 -24.27
N ILE A 380 -4.09 -2.64 -23.53
CA ILE A 380 -5.12 -2.86 -22.49
C ILE A 380 -4.99 -1.78 -21.41
N THR A 381 -3.77 -1.49 -20.96
CA THR A 381 -3.52 -0.44 -19.96
C THR A 381 -4.05 0.92 -20.42
N ALA A 382 -3.79 1.29 -21.67
CA ALA A 382 -4.30 2.53 -22.25
C ALA A 382 -5.84 2.55 -22.35
N ALA A 383 -6.46 1.43 -22.73
CA ALA A 383 -7.92 1.31 -22.79
C ALA A 383 -8.56 1.49 -21.40
N VAL A 384 -7.98 0.86 -20.37
CA VAL A 384 -8.41 1.03 -18.97
C VAL A 384 -8.26 2.49 -18.54
N GLN A 385 -7.09 3.10 -18.73
CA GLN A 385 -6.84 4.50 -18.34
C GLN A 385 -7.77 5.49 -19.06
N GLN A 386 -8.03 5.25 -20.34
CA GLN A 386 -8.95 6.09 -21.12
C GLN A 386 -10.39 5.98 -20.62
N HIS A 387 -10.81 4.79 -20.21
CA HIS A 387 -12.16 4.54 -19.68
C HIS A 387 -12.35 5.09 -18.26
N THR A 388 -11.37 4.89 -17.37
CA THR A 388 -11.44 5.35 -15.98
C THR A 388 -11.24 6.87 -15.83
N GLN A 389 -10.61 7.53 -16.81
CA GLN A 389 -10.27 8.96 -16.77
C GLN A 389 -9.48 9.37 -15.52
N GLY A 390 -8.64 8.47 -15.00
CA GLY A 390 -7.84 8.70 -13.80
C GLY A 390 -8.57 8.44 -12.47
N ALA A 391 -9.78 7.84 -12.52
CA ALA A 391 -10.39 7.27 -11.32
C ALA A 391 -9.48 6.19 -10.70
N ALA A 392 -9.54 6.05 -9.37
CA ALA A 392 -8.79 5.02 -8.67
C ALA A 392 -9.29 3.63 -9.08
N LEU A 393 -8.37 2.68 -9.22
CA LEU A 393 -8.70 1.29 -9.49
C LEU A 393 -9.43 0.69 -8.28
N GLU A 394 -10.52 -0.02 -8.53
CA GLU A 394 -11.23 -0.76 -7.49
C GLU A 394 -10.59 -2.12 -7.23
N ASP A 395 -10.02 -2.74 -8.27
CA ASP A 395 -9.35 -4.04 -8.22
C ASP A 395 -7.94 -4.04 -8.83
N ASP A 396 -7.17 -5.05 -8.43
CA ASP A 396 -5.85 -5.30 -8.98
C ASP A 396 -5.96 -5.63 -10.48
N ILE A 397 -5.01 -5.14 -11.29
CA ILE A 397 -4.95 -5.45 -12.71
C ILE A 397 -3.64 -6.16 -13.00
N THR A 398 -3.74 -7.44 -13.30
CA THR A 398 -2.61 -8.28 -13.70
C THR A 398 -2.80 -8.77 -15.10
N MET A 399 -1.72 -8.75 -15.88
CA MET A 399 -1.74 -9.22 -17.25
C MET A 399 -0.45 -9.93 -17.59
N LEU A 400 -0.55 -10.99 -18.41
CA LEU A 400 0.55 -11.77 -18.94
C LEU A 400 0.35 -11.92 -20.45
N ALA A 401 1.39 -11.66 -21.24
CA ALA A 401 1.38 -11.86 -22.68
C ALA A 401 2.54 -12.75 -23.11
N VAL A 402 2.26 -13.67 -24.04
CA VAL A 402 3.24 -14.57 -24.66
C VAL A 402 3.08 -14.51 -26.17
N ARG A 403 4.16 -14.21 -26.90
CA ARG A 403 4.14 -14.13 -28.36
C ARG A 403 5.15 -15.11 -28.96
N ARG A 404 4.72 -15.85 -29.98
CA ARG A 404 5.62 -16.66 -30.81
C ARG A 404 6.17 -15.76 -31.92
N GLY A 405 7.49 -15.68 -32.02
CA GLY A 405 8.18 -14.98 -33.09
C GLY A 405 7.75 -15.47 -34.49
N ALA A 406 7.99 -14.63 -35.49
CA ALA A 406 7.70 -14.93 -36.88
C ALA A 406 8.74 -15.88 -37.50
#